data_AF-A0A1X1MUQ1-F1
#
_entry.id   AF-A0A1X1MUQ1-F1
#
_cell.length_a   1.000
_cell.length_b   1.000
_cell.length_c   1.000
_cell.angle_alpha   90.00
_cell.angle_beta   90.00
_cell.angle_gamma   90.00
#
_symmetry.space_group_name_H-M   'P 1'
#
loop_
_entity.id
_entity.type
_entity.pdbx_description
1 polymer ?
#
loop_
_entity_poly.entity_id
_entity_poly.type
_entity_poly.pdbx_seq_one_letter_code
_entity_poly.pdbx_strand_id
1 'polypeptide(L)'
;MRHNLIKKLLQPIPSAGLAALGYGGWAFWVQDSQTFTESLSAAMVQGSFAFLSTLFLGQVARWLFLRFQSKLVVFICCSLLLCTVPSLLHTINHSQQILFAILPGLIVGHLYLCSLLWFQLDAQELSNRQPH
;
A
#
# COMPACT_ATOMS: atom_id res chain seq x y z
N MET A 1 -7.91 -22.01 -12.35
CA MET A 1 -8.37 -21.47 -11.04
C MET A 1 -7.42 -20.43 -10.42
N ARG A 2 -6.11 -20.67 -10.28
CA ARG A 2 -5.14 -19.73 -9.66
C ARG A 2 -5.19 -18.29 -10.21
N HIS A 3 -5.36 -18.12 -11.52
CA HIS A 3 -5.37 -16.81 -12.17
C HIS A 3 -6.55 -15.91 -11.76
N ASN A 4 -7.72 -16.50 -11.45
CA ASN A 4 -8.91 -15.74 -11.03
C ASN A 4 -8.84 -15.33 -9.55
N LEU A 5 -8.18 -16.12 -8.70
CA LEU A 5 -7.93 -15.78 -7.30
C LEU A 5 -6.98 -14.58 -7.19
N ILE A 6 -5.90 -14.57 -7.96
CA ILE A 6 -4.93 -13.46 -7.98
C ILE A 6 -5.64 -12.17 -8.42
N LYS A 7 -6.48 -12.21 -9.47
CA LYS A 7 -7.26 -11.04 -9.90
C LYS A 7 -8.25 -10.53 -8.84
N LYS A 8 -8.91 -11.44 -8.11
CA LYS A 8 -9.79 -11.07 -6.99
C LYS A 8 -9.01 -10.47 -5.81
N LEU A 9 -7.83 -11.02 -5.50
CA LEU A 9 -6.96 -10.50 -4.43
C LEU A 9 -6.34 -9.15 -4.78
N LEU A 10 -6.08 -8.88 -6.06
CA LEU A 10 -5.65 -7.58 -6.57
C LEU A 10 -6.77 -6.51 -6.62
N GLN A 11 -8.02 -6.88 -6.30
CA GLN A 11 -9.05 -5.87 -6.16
C GLN A 11 -8.69 -4.93 -5.00
N PRO A 12 -8.95 -3.62 -5.13
CA PRO A 12 -8.48 -2.62 -4.16
C PRO A 12 -8.90 -2.93 -2.72
N ILE A 13 -10.14 -3.40 -2.52
CA ILE A 13 -10.71 -3.66 -1.19
C ILE A 13 -10.06 -4.88 -0.51
N PRO A 14 -9.99 -6.07 -1.14
CA PRO A 14 -9.25 -7.21 -0.58
C PRO A 14 -7.77 -6.90 -0.31
N SER A 15 -7.09 -6.21 -1.23
CA SER A 15 -5.69 -5.82 -1.04
C SER A 15 -5.52 -4.90 0.17
N ALA A 16 -6.39 -3.89 0.30
CA ALA A 16 -6.37 -2.97 1.42
C ALA A 16 -6.70 -3.67 2.75
N GLY A 17 -7.66 -4.60 2.75
CA GLY A 17 -8.00 -5.40 3.94
C GLY A 17 -6.82 -6.27 4.42
N LEU A 18 -6.12 -6.93 3.49
CA LEU A 18 -4.92 -7.69 3.83
C LEU A 18 -3.78 -6.80 4.35
N ALA A 19 -3.60 -5.61 3.76
CA ALA A 19 -2.65 -4.63 4.24
C ALA A 19 -3.00 -4.16 5.66
N ALA A 20 -4.28 -3.89 5.93
CA ALA A 20 -4.77 -3.47 7.25
C ALA A 20 -4.52 -4.54 8.32
N LEU A 21 -4.85 -5.80 8.03
CA LEU A 21 -4.67 -6.91 8.96
C LEU A 21 -3.20 -7.23 9.21
N GLY A 22 -2.40 -7.30 8.13
CA GLY A 22 -0.97 -7.58 8.25
C GLY A 22 -0.23 -6.47 9.00
N TYR A 23 -0.51 -5.21 8.67
CA TYR A 23 0.19 -4.08 9.26
C TYR A 23 -0.34 -3.72 10.66
N GLY A 24 -1.65 -3.79 10.88
CA GLY A 24 -2.23 -3.64 12.21
C GLY A 24 -1.80 -4.76 13.17
N GLY A 25 -1.71 -6.01 12.69
CA GLY A 25 -1.19 -7.12 13.48
C GLY A 25 0.30 -6.99 13.82
N TRP A 26 1.11 -6.51 12.87
CA TRP A 26 2.52 -6.20 13.13
C TRP A 26 2.68 -5.10 14.19
N ALA A 27 1.91 -4.01 14.07
CA ALA A 27 1.93 -2.91 15.02
C ALA A 27 1.55 -3.37 16.44
N PHE A 28 0.52 -4.21 16.56
CA PHE A 28 0.11 -4.80 17.83
C PHE A 28 1.28 -5.57 18.47
N TRP A 29 1.94 -6.43 17.69
CA TRP A 29 3.01 -7.30 18.17
C TRP A 29 4.28 -6.54 18.56
N VAL A 30 4.68 -5.52 17.80
CA VAL A 30 5.84 -4.68 18.16
C VAL A 30 5.60 -3.92 19.46
N GLN A 31 4.34 -3.55 19.74
CA GLN A 31 3.95 -2.84 20.95
C GLN A 31 3.51 -3.76 22.09
N ASP A 32 3.72 -5.08 22.01
CA ASP A 32 3.26 -6.06 23.01
C ASP A 32 3.92 -5.87 24.40
N SER A 33 5.05 -5.15 24.45
CA SER A 33 5.72 -4.76 25.70
C SER A 33 5.04 -3.58 26.44
N GLN A 34 4.02 -2.96 25.83
CA GLN A 34 3.24 -1.85 26.40
C GLN A 34 1.89 -2.32 26.95
N THR A 35 1.05 -1.39 27.41
CA THR A 35 -0.30 -1.75 27.83
C THR A 35 -1.14 -2.21 26.63
N PHE A 36 -2.03 -3.18 26.83
CA PHE A 36 -2.91 -3.69 25.77
C PHE A 36 -3.66 -2.58 25.01
N THR A 37 -4.06 -1.52 25.72
CA THR A 37 -4.73 -0.35 25.13
C THR A 37 -3.83 0.40 24.15
N GLU A 38 -2.55 0.56 24.47
CA GLU A 38 -1.57 1.21 23.58
C GLU A 38 -1.29 0.35 22.35
N SER A 39 -1.12 -0.97 22.51
CA SER A 39 -0.91 -1.91 21.40
C SER A 39 -2.12 -1.97 20.46
N LEU A 40 -3.34 -1.96 21.01
CA LEU A 40 -4.57 -1.93 20.23
C LEU A 40 -4.74 -0.61 19.47
N SER A 41 -4.41 0.51 20.10
CA SER A 41 -4.41 1.84 19.46
C SER A 41 -3.42 1.88 18.30
N ALA A 42 -2.20 1.40 18.50
CA ALA A 42 -1.19 1.30 17.45
C ALA A 42 -1.67 0.42 16.28
N ALA A 43 -2.28 -0.73 16.57
CA ALA A 43 -2.86 -1.63 15.58
C ALA A 43 -3.95 -0.96 14.74
N MET A 44 -4.86 -0.21 15.38
CA MET A 44 -5.92 0.51 14.68
C MET A 44 -5.37 1.63 13.80
N VAL A 45 -4.49 2.48 14.34
CA VAL A 45 -3.91 3.61 13.59
C VAL A 45 -3.11 3.11 12.39
N GLN A 46 -2.21 2.15 12.59
CA GLN A 46 -1.40 1.61 11.52
C GLN A 46 -2.25 0.81 10.52
N GLY A 47 -3.17 -0.03 10.99
CA GLY A 47 -4.08 -0.80 10.13
C GLY A 47 -4.95 0.09 9.24
N SER A 48 -5.57 1.14 9.81
CA SER A 48 -6.35 2.12 9.05
C SER A 48 -5.49 2.90 8.06
N PHE A 49 -4.28 3.30 8.46
CA PHE A 49 -3.34 3.97 7.57
C PHE A 49 -2.94 3.09 6.38
N ALA A 50 -2.61 1.81 6.61
CA ALA A 50 -2.29 0.86 5.55
C ALA A 50 -3.47 0.64 4.61
N PHE A 51 -4.69 0.46 5.16
CA PHE A 51 -5.90 0.31 4.38
C PHE A 51 -6.11 1.49 3.41
N LEU A 52 -6.10 2.72 3.94
CA LEU A 52 -6.32 3.92 3.15
C LEU A 52 -5.19 4.13 2.15
N SER A 53 -3.94 3.94 2.56
CA SER A 53 -2.79 4.09 1.67
C SER A 53 -2.88 3.12 0.49
N THR A 54 -3.24 1.85 0.71
CA THR A 54 -3.40 0.88 -0.39
C THR A 54 -4.54 1.26 -1.34
N LEU A 55 -5.67 1.76 -0.84
CA LEU A 55 -6.78 2.23 -1.68
C LEU A 55 -6.40 3.44 -2.52
N PHE A 56 -5.81 4.46 -1.89
CA PHE A 56 -5.40 5.68 -2.57
C PHE A 56 -4.25 5.44 -3.55
N LEU A 57 -3.29 4.59 -3.20
CA LEU A 57 -2.15 4.29 -4.05
C LEU A 57 -2.57 3.71 -5.40
N GLY A 58 -3.56 2.82 -5.42
CA GLY A 58 -4.11 2.29 -6.68
C GLY A 58 -4.75 3.36 -7.57
N GLN A 59 -5.49 4.30 -6.96
CA GLN A 59 -6.10 5.41 -7.72
C GLN A 59 -5.05 6.40 -8.23
N VAL A 60 -4.09 6.79 -7.38
CA VAL A 60 -3.00 7.70 -7.74
C VAL A 60 -2.13 7.10 -8.84
N ALA A 61 -1.76 5.83 -8.71
CA ALA A 61 -0.97 5.13 -9.72
C ALA A 61 -1.68 5.10 -11.08
N ARG A 62 -3.00 4.85 -11.09
CA ARG A 62 -3.81 4.87 -12.31
C ARG A 62 -3.90 6.26 -12.92
N TRP A 63 -4.15 7.28 -12.10
CA TRP A 63 -4.21 8.68 -12.57
C TRP A 63 -2.87 9.14 -13.16
N LEU A 64 -1.75 8.85 -12.48
CA LEU A 64 -0.41 9.14 -12.97
C LEU A 64 -0.12 8.39 -14.28
N PHE A 65 -0.54 7.12 -14.38
CA PHE A 65 -0.33 6.33 -15.59
C PHE A 65 -1.11 6.91 -16.77
N LEU A 66 -2.37 7.31 -16.57
CA LEU A 66 -3.16 7.98 -17.61
C LEU A 66 -2.54 9.30 -18.05
N ARG A 67 -1.93 10.04 -17.11
CA ARG A 67 -1.33 11.37 -17.37
C ARG A 67 0.03 11.31 -18.07
N PHE A 68 0.88 10.38 -17.67
CA PHE A 68 2.28 10.30 -18.12
C PHE A 68 2.56 9.12 -19.06
N GLN A 69 1.69 8.12 -19.11
CA GLN A 69 1.83 6.90 -19.94
C GLN A 69 3.18 6.19 -19.74
N SER A 70 3.77 6.32 -18.54
CA SER A 70 5.08 5.76 -18.20
C SER A 70 5.04 5.05 -16.85
N LYS A 71 5.25 3.73 -16.88
CA LYS A 71 5.31 2.89 -15.68
C LYS A 71 6.42 3.32 -14.73
N LEU A 72 7.54 3.80 -15.26
CA LEU A 72 8.70 4.23 -14.48
C LEU A 72 8.40 5.52 -13.71
N VAL A 73 7.75 6.51 -14.35
CA VAL A 73 7.34 7.76 -13.68
C VAL A 73 6.34 7.46 -12.57
N VAL A 74 5.35 6.60 -12.84
CA VAL A 74 4.35 6.18 -11.85
C VAL A 74 5.03 5.50 -10.66
N PHE A 75 5.96 4.57 -10.93
CA PHE A 75 6.69 3.88 -9.87
C PHE A 75 7.44 4.86 -8.97
N ILE A 76 8.23 5.77 -9.54
CA ILE A 76 9.00 6.77 -8.76
C ILE A 76 8.06 7.66 -7.92
N CYS A 77 7.01 8.22 -8.51
CA CYS A 77 6.08 9.09 -7.79
C CYS A 77 5.36 8.35 -6.65
N CYS A 78 4.89 7.13 -6.90
CA CYS A 78 4.22 6.31 -5.90
C CYS A 78 5.19 5.82 -4.79
N SER A 79 6.43 5.47 -5.14
CA SER A 79 7.47 5.15 -4.16
C SER A 79 7.82 6.35 -3.28
N LEU A 80 7.90 7.55 -3.84
CA LEU A 80 8.08 8.78 -3.05
C LEU A 80 6.92 8.97 -2.07
N LEU A 81 5.67 8.80 -2.50
CA LEU A 81 4.52 8.87 -1.58
C LEU A 81 4.58 7.82 -0.46
N LEU A 82 4.91 6.57 -0.81
CA LEU A 82 5.06 5.47 0.14
C LEU A 82 6.17 5.71 1.17
N CYS A 83 7.23 6.45 0.82
CA CYS A 83 8.29 6.81 1.78
C CYS A 83 7.94 8.07 2.58
N THR A 84 7.39 9.09 1.92
CA THR A 84 7.24 10.43 2.51
C THR A 84 6.09 10.50 3.50
N VAL A 85 4.93 9.90 3.17
CA VAL A 85 3.73 9.97 4.02
C VAL A 85 3.94 9.28 5.38
N PRO A 86 4.47 8.04 5.46
CA PRO A 86 4.71 7.40 6.74
C PRO A 86 5.80 8.11 7.54
N SER A 87 6.85 8.60 6.87
CA SER A 87 7.92 9.36 7.52
C SER A 87 7.39 10.63 8.17
N LEU A 88 6.53 11.37 7.47
CA LEU A 88 5.91 12.59 8.00
C LEU A 88 5.00 12.30 9.20
N LEU A 89 4.15 11.27 9.12
CA LEU A 89 3.30 10.85 10.24
C LEU A 89 4.13 10.43 11.47
N HIS A 90 5.24 9.74 11.26
CA HIS A 90 6.15 9.37 12.35
C HIS A 90 6.84 10.57 12.97
N THR A 91 7.26 11.57 12.17
CA THR A 91 7.86 12.80 12.72
C THR A 91 6.88 13.58 13.59
N ILE A 92 5.58 13.56 13.27
CA ILE A 92 4.53 14.22 14.05
C ILE A 92 4.24 13.46 15.35
N ASN A 93 4.30 12.12 15.32
CA ASN A 93 3.99 11.26 16.47
C ASN A 93 5.17 10.92 17.39
N HIS A 94 6.38 11.46 17.16
CA HIS A 94 7.57 11.22 18.00
C HIS A 94 7.90 9.74 18.30
N SER A 95 7.48 8.80 17.46
CA SER A 95 7.67 7.36 17.73
C SER A 95 9.11 6.92 17.45
N GLN A 96 9.83 6.48 18.49
CA GLN A 96 11.28 6.17 18.46
C GLN A 96 11.69 4.96 17.60
N GLN A 97 10.76 4.12 17.14
CA GLN A 97 11.08 2.93 16.30
C GLN A 97 10.55 3.05 14.87
N ILE A 98 10.84 4.19 14.22
CA ILE A 98 10.42 4.58 12.86
C ILE A 98 10.65 3.47 11.83
N LEU A 99 11.85 2.91 11.83
CA LEU A 99 12.29 2.00 10.78
C LEU A 99 11.56 0.65 10.85
N PHE A 100 11.39 0.08 12.06
CA PHE A 100 10.69 -1.19 12.26
C PHE A 100 9.18 -1.09 12.05
N ALA A 101 8.59 0.06 12.37
CA ALA A 101 7.18 0.30 12.14
C ALA A 101 6.87 0.43 10.64
N ILE A 102 7.68 1.17 9.87
CA ILE A 102 7.36 1.50 8.47
C ILE A 102 7.80 0.41 7.49
N LEU A 103 8.86 -0.36 7.79
CA LEU A 103 9.44 -1.34 6.87
C LEU A 103 8.42 -2.32 6.24
N PRO A 104 7.57 -3.02 7.01
CA PRO A 104 6.66 -3.99 6.42
C PRO A 104 5.62 -3.30 5.52
N GLY A 105 5.17 -2.09 5.88
CA GLY A 105 4.27 -1.29 5.06
C GLY A 105 4.91 -0.85 3.74
N LEU A 106 6.18 -0.46 3.78
CA LEU A 106 6.96 -0.12 2.59
C LEU A 106 7.14 -1.33 1.66
N ILE A 107 7.49 -2.50 2.20
CA ILE A 107 7.67 -3.72 1.43
C ILE A 107 6.35 -4.13 0.76
N VAL A 108 5.27 -4.21 1.53
CA VAL A 108 3.95 -4.58 0.99
C VAL A 108 3.45 -3.56 -0.02
N GLY A 109 3.64 -2.26 0.25
CA GLY A 109 3.28 -1.18 -0.66
C GLY A 109 4.01 -1.25 -2.00
N HIS A 110 5.31 -1.51 -2.00
CA HIS A 110 6.10 -1.68 -3.22
C HIS A 110 5.71 -2.95 -3.98
N LEU A 111 5.48 -4.07 -3.28
CA LEU A 111 4.99 -5.30 -3.90
C LEU A 111 3.63 -5.09 -4.57
N TYR A 112 2.71 -4.37 -3.91
CA TYR A 112 1.42 -4.01 -4.48
C TYR A 112 1.58 -3.11 -5.71
N LEU A 113 2.41 -2.08 -5.64
CA LEU A 113 2.68 -1.16 -6.76
C LEU A 113 3.28 -1.88 -7.97
N CYS A 114 4.25 -2.76 -7.76
CA CYS A 114 4.82 -3.61 -8.83
C CYS A 114 3.74 -4.49 -9.46
N SER A 115 2.91 -5.14 -8.63
CA SER A 115 1.81 -5.99 -9.11
C SER A 115 0.78 -5.19 -9.92
N LEU A 116 0.45 -3.97 -9.49
CA LEU A 116 -0.50 -3.09 -10.17
C LEU A 116 0.03 -2.61 -11.53
N LEU A 117 1.30 -2.20 -11.59
CA LEU A 117 1.97 -1.78 -12.83
C LEU A 117 2.10 -2.93 -13.85
N TRP A 118 2.41 -4.14 -13.37
CA TRP A 118 2.69 -5.29 -14.22
C TRP A 118 1.41 -6.00 -14.70
N PHE A 119 0.39 -6.12 -13.85
CA PHE A 119 -0.80 -6.92 -14.19
C PHE A 119 -2.02 -6.09 -14.56
N GLN A 120 -2.26 -4.94 -13.91
CA GLN A 120 -3.49 -4.17 -14.12
C GLN A 120 -3.32 -3.09 -15.18
N LEU A 121 -2.22 -2.33 -15.15
CA LEU A 121 -2.00 -1.25 -16.10
C LEU A 121 -1.60 -1.76 -17.49
N ASP A 122 -0.88 -2.88 -17.58
CA ASP A 122 -0.62 -3.55 -18.88
C ASP A 122 -1.90 -4.05 -19.54
N ALA A 123 -2.81 -4.66 -18.76
CA ALA A 123 -4.09 -5.13 -19.28
C ALA A 123 -4.98 -3.97 -19.76
N GLN A 124 -4.95 -2.82 -19.08
CA GLN A 124 -5.65 -1.61 -19.52
C GLN A 124 -5.03 -1.02 -20.80
N GLU A 125 -3.70 -0.95 -20.89
CA GLU A 125 -3.01 -0.42 -22.08
C GLU A 125 -3.32 -1.28 -23.32
N LEU A 126 -3.30 -2.61 -23.18
CA LEU A 126 -3.64 -3.54 -24.27
C LEU A 126 -5.11 -3.41 -24.71
N SER A 127 -6.04 -3.22 -23.77
CA SER A 127 -7.45 -3.01 -24.10
C SER A 127 -7.71 -1.67 -24.79
N ASN A 128 -6.96 -0.62 -24.45
CA ASN A 128 -7.16 0.72 -25.02
C ASN A 128 -6.50 0.90 -26.39
N ARG A 129 -5.53 0.03 -26.74
CA ARG A 129 -4.85 0.01 -28.05
C ARG A 129 -5.55 -0.85 -29.11
N GLN A 130 -6.63 -1.55 -28.77
CA GLN A 130 -7.49 -2.24 -29.75
C GLN A 130 -8.61 -1.28 -30.15
N PRO A 131 -8.49 -0.53 -31.28
CA PRO A 131 -9.63 0.21 -31.80
C PRO A 131 -10.71 -0.79 -32.22
N HIS A 132 -11.92 -0.60 -31.71
CA HIS A 132 -13.13 -1.22 -32.24
C HIS A 132 -13.37 -0.80 -33.69
#